data_AF-A0A0H5R545-F1
#
_entry.id   AF-A0A0H5R545-F1
#
_cell.length_a   1.000
_cell.length_b   1.000
_cell.length_c   1.000
_cell.angle_alpha   90.00
_cell.angle_beta   90.00
_cell.angle_gamma   90.00
#
_symmetry.space_group_name_H-M   'P 1'
#
loop_
_entity.id
_entity.type
_entity.pdbx_description
1 polymer ?
#
loop_
_entity_poly.entity_id
_entity_poly.type
_entity_poly.pdbx_seq_one_letter_code
_entity_poly.pdbx_strand_id
1 'polypeptide(L)'
;VYRIQTPSSIHSLKLLIKCNRLITEFPTMKIETLAPNDVTDILEKLSVNLPARPRTALSFFAEHHHNAPSCQQVWDRLDGEDRMFYLALESSDRERYQKEVNLLTDRLMASKSAYDLYCEKERINIMEETPGASDISIATILSARWFDSGYANQVMYEFLAEKEGALHEQQTARIRSRLLDQC
;
A
#
# COMPACT_ATOMS: atom_id res chain seq x y z
N VAL A 1 32.80 33.63 3.47
CA VAL A 1 32.33 33.96 4.84
C VAL A 1 30.87 33.57 4.96
N TYR A 2 30.60 32.38 5.52
CA TYR A 2 29.27 31.99 6.01
C TYR A 2 29.50 31.23 7.32
N ARG A 3 29.16 31.87 8.45
CA ARG A 3 29.20 31.25 9.78
C ARG A 3 27.91 30.45 9.96
N ILE A 4 28.03 29.15 10.08
CA ILE A 4 26.93 28.28 10.55
C ILE A 4 26.75 28.58 12.04
N GLN A 5 25.65 29.23 12.41
CA GLN A 5 25.24 29.40 13.80
C GLN A 5 24.70 28.07 14.33
N THR A 6 25.42 27.46 15.27
CA THR A 6 24.89 26.37 16.09
C THR A 6 23.87 26.93 17.08
N PRO A 7 22.66 26.37 17.20
CA PRO A 7 21.66 26.86 18.15
C PRO A 7 22.07 26.49 19.58
N SER A 8 22.70 27.45 20.26
CA SER A 8 22.85 27.50 21.71
C SER A 8 21.50 27.87 22.32
N SER A 9 20.63 26.92 22.57
CA SER A 9 19.49 27.18 23.45
C SER A 9 19.02 25.93 24.17
N ILE A 10 19.23 25.94 25.48
CA ILE A 10 18.65 25.00 26.46
C ILE A 10 17.10 24.94 26.33
N HIS A 11 16.46 25.95 25.70
CA HIS A 11 15.03 25.90 25.40
C HIS A 11 14.66 24.82 24.35
N SER A 12 15.49 24.59 23.34
CA SER A 12 15.22 23.60 22.29
C SER A 12 15.28 22.17 22.82
N LEU A 13 16.21 21.89 23.75
CA LEU A 13 16.30 20.60 24.45
C LEU A 13 15.16 20.41 25.45
N LYS A 14 14.71 21.48 26.13
CA LYS A 14 13.54 21.41 27.01
C LYS A 14 12.24 21.13 26.25
N LEU A 15 12.08 21.65 25.04
CA LEU A 15 10.95 21.31 24.16
C LEU A 15 10.97 19.83 23.74
N LEU A 16 12.14 19.33 23.30
CA LEU A 16 12.33 17.91 22.95
C LEU A 16 12.03 16.96 24.12
N ILE A 17 12.47 17.29 25.34
CA ILE A 17 12.22 16.47 26.54
C ILE A 17 10.74 16.54 26.97
N LYS A 18 10.07 17.68 26.80
CA LYS A 18 8.63 17.81 27.11
C LYS A 18 7.77 17.05 26.10
N CYS A 19 8.14 17.06 24.82
CA CYS A 19 7.52 16.22 23.79
C CYS A 19 7.70 14.73 24.12
N ASN A 20 8.89 14.30 24.54
CA ASN A 20 9.15 12.91 24.90
C ASN A 20 8.32 12.42 26.11
N ARG A 21 8.03 13.33 27.07
CA ARG A 21 7.20 13.02 28.25
C ARG A 21 5.69 12.99 27.95
N LEU A 22 5.24 13.75 26.95
CA LEU A 22 3.84 13.70 26.51
C LEU A 22 3.55 12.41 25.72
N ILE A 23 4.54 11.86 25.01
CA ILE A 23 4.38 10.61 24.24
C ILE A 23 4.11 9.38 25.14
N THR A 24 4.52 9.41 26.42
CA THR A 24 4.44 8.22 27.30
C THR A 24 3.09 8.00 28.00
N GLU A 25 2.14 8.92 27.93
CA GLU A 25 0.88 8.84 28.70
C GLU A 25 -0.40 8.76 27.85
N PHE A 26 -0.30 8.69 26.52
CA PHE A 26 -1.50 8.60 25.69
C PHE A 26 -2.04 7.17 25.58
N PRO A 27 -3.38 7.00 25.46
CA PRO A 27 -3.98 5.71 25.22
C PRO A 27 -3.32 5.13 23.99
N THR A 28 -2.65 4.00 24.18
CA THR A 28 -2.06 3.20 23.13
C THR A 28 -3.14 2.96 22.09
N MET A 29 -3.13 3.78 21.03
CA MET A 29 -3.91 3.49 19.84
C MET A 29 -3.35 2.15 19.40
N LYS A 30 -4.15 1.10 19.57
CA LYS A 30 -3.79 -0.24 19.12
C LYS A 30 -3.69 -0.13 17.61
N ILE A 31 -2.52 0.23 17.12
CA ILE A 31 -2.10 -0.13 15.77
C ILE A 31 -2.06 -1.65 15.88
N GLU A 32 -3.19 -2.28 15.52
CA GLU A 32 -3.25 -3.72 15.39
C GLU A 32 -2.18 -4.06 14.37
N THR A 33 -1.05 -4.48 14.91
CA THR A 33 0.03 -5.15 14.21
C THR A 33 -0.47 -6.55 13.88
N LEU A 34 -1.61 -6.61 13.18
CA LEU A 34 -1.98 -7.76 12.39
C LEU A 34 -1.00 -7.72 11.23
N ALA A 35 0.21 -8.23 11.47
CA ALA A 35 1.04 -8.74 10.40
C ALA A 35 0.16 -9.80 9.71
N PRO A 36 -0.40 -9.51 8.52
CA PRO A 36 -1.27 -10.45 7.87
C PRO A 36 -0.33 -11.57 7.44
N ASN A 37 -0.41 -12.71 8.14
CA ASN A 37 0.47 -13.84 7.88
C ASN A 37 0.18 -14.44 6.49
N ASP A 38 -0.96 -14.11 5.89
CA ASP A 38 -1.25 -14.45 4.51
C ASP A 38 -1.55 -13.22 3.64
N VAL A 39 -0.85 -13.13 2.52
CA VAL A 39 -1.07 -12.13 1.47
C VAL A 39 -2.51 -12.20 0.96
N THR A 40 -3.12 -13.38 1.01
CA THR A 40 -4.53 -13.63 0.69
C THR A 40 -5.47 -12.77 1.54
N ASP A 41 -5.24 -12.67 2.86
CA ASP A 41 -6.07 -11.86 3.77
C ASP A 41 -5.97 -10.35 3.46
N ILE A 42 -4.79 -9.89 3.02
CA ILE A 42 -4.58 -8.50 2.63
C ILE A 42 -5.37 -8.19 1.37
N LEU A 43 -5.27 -9.07 0.37
CA LEU A 43 -5.92 -8.90 -0.92
C LEU A 43 -7.45 -8.98 -0.80
N GLU A 44 -7.95 -9.87 0.07
CA GLU A 44 -9.38 -10.00 0.38
C GLU A 44 -9.91 -8.73 1.07
N LYS A 45 -9.20 -8.22 2.08
CA LYS A 45 -9.57 -6.96 2.76
C LYS A 45 -9.59 -5.76 1.82
N LEU A 46 -8.68 -5.72 0.85
CA LEU A 46 -8.59 -4.62 -0.10
C LEU A 46 -9.60 -4.74 -1.25
N SER A 47 -10.36 -5.85 -1.34
CA SER A 47 -11.35 -6.10 -2.40
C SER A 47 -10.79 -5.89 -3.81
N VAL A 48 -9.52 -6.22 -4.03
CA VAL A 48 -8.85 -5.96 -5.32
C VAL A 48 -8.89 -7.18 -6.21
N ASN A 49 -9.29 -6.98 -7.47
CA ASN A 49 -9.19 -8.01 -8.49
C ASN A 49 -7.72 -8.25 -8.84
N LEU A 50 -7.25 -9.48 -8.63
CA LEU A 50 -5.90 -9.88 -8.98
C LEU A 50 -5.72 -10.01 -10.49
N PRO A 51 -4.54 -9.67 -11.03
CA PRO A 51 -4.22 -9.93 -12.43
C PRO A 51 -4.28 -11.43 -12.73
N ALA A 52 -4.76 -11.77 -13.91
CA ALA A 52 -4.78 -13.16 -14.37
C ALA A 52 -3.35 -13.68 -14.48
N ARG A 53 -3.10 -14.91 -14.03
CA ARG A 53 -1.76 -15.52 -14.07
C ARG A 53 -1.18 -15.50 -15.49
N PRO A 54 0.14 -15.35 -15.64
CA PRO A 54 0.77 -15.42 -16.94
C PRO A 54 0.54 -16.79 -17.57
N ARG A 55 0.16 -16.77 -18.83
CA ARG A 55 -0.06 -17.95 -19.66
C ARG A 55 1.27 -18.49 -20.16
N THR A 56 1.40 -19.81 -20.13
CA THR A 56 2.57 -20.51 -20.70
C THR A 56 2.41 -20.65 -22.22
N ALA A 57 3.52 -20.81 -22.94
CA ALA A 57 3.52 -21.04 -24.38
C ALA A 57 2.66 -22.26 -24.77
N LEU A 58 2.67 -23.32 -23.95
CA LEU A 58 1.81 -24.49 -24.14
C LEU A 58 0.32 -24.14 -24.02
N SER A 59 -0.06 -23.27 -23.09
CA SER A 59 -1.46 -22.85 -22.94
C SER A 59 -1.96 -22.06 -24.16
N PHE A 60 -1.12 -21.16 -24.70
CA PHE A 60 -1.40 -20.48 -25.95
C PHE A 60 -1.50 -21.46 -27.12
N PHE A 61 -0.59 -22.43 -27.19
CA PHE A 61 -0.63 -23.48 -28.20
C PHE A 61 -1.95 -24.27 -28.12
N ALA A 62 -2.32 -24.74 -26.93
CA ALA A 62 -3.53 -25.52 -26.72
C ALA A 62 -4.82 -24.74 -27.09
N GLU A 63 -4.85 -23.42 -26.85
CA GLU A 63 -5.97 -22.55 -27.23
C GLU A 63 -6.12 -22.45 -28.76
N HIS A 64 -5.02 -22.23 -29.48
CA HIS A 64 -5.03 -22.17 -30.95
C HIS A 64 -5.34 -23.53 -31.59
N HIS A 65 -4.98 -24.63 -30.92
CA HIS A 65 -5.10 -26.00 -31.41
C HIS A 65 -6.12 -26.84 -30.64
N HIS A 66 -7.23 -26.23 -30.22
CA HIS A 66 -8.28 -26.84 -29.37
C HIS A 66 -8.88 -28.17 -29.89
N ASN A 67 -8.63 -28.54 -31.16
CA ASN A 67 -9.09 -29.79 -31.78
C ASN A 67 -8.00 -30.84 -31.98
N ALA A 68 -6.76 -30.60 -31.52
CA ALA A 68 -5.66 -31.55 -31.71
C ALA A 68 -5.72 -32.71 -30.69
N PRO A 69 -5.61 -33.98 -31.12
CA PRO A 69 -5.46 -35.10 -30.19
C PRO A 69 -4.12 -34.96 -29.46
N SER A 70 -4.19 -34.78 -28.13
CA SER A 70 -3.05 -34.59 -27.22
C SER A 70 -2.14 -33.40 -27.57
N CYS A 71 -2.55 -32.18 -27.22
CA CYS A 71 -1.75 -30.95 -27.39
C CYS A 71 -0.30 -31.08 -26.87
N GLN A 72 -0.08 -31.85 -25.81
CA GLN A 72 1.27 -32.09 -25.28
C GLN A 72 2.18 -32.81 -26.28
N GLN A 73 1.70 -33.88 -26.93
CA GLN A 73 2.51 -34.64 -27.87
C GLN A 73 2.87 -33.83 -29.11
N VAL A 74 1.96 -32.96 -29.56
CA VAL A 74 2.23 -32.06 -30.68
C VAL A 74 3.20 -30.97 -30.27
N TRP A 75 3.05 -30.41 -29.06
CA TRP A 75 3.98 -29.43 -28.49
C TRP A 75 5.41 -29.97 -28.33
N ASP A 76 5.56 -31.20 -27.86
CA ASP A 76 6.88 -31.82 -27.65
C ASP A 76 7.65 -32.03 -28.96
N ARG A 77 6.93 -32.14 -30.09
CA ARG A 77 7.48 -32.25 -31.44
C ARG A 77 7.64 -30.90 -32.14
N LEU A 78 7.12 -29.82 -31.55
CA LEU A 78 7.21 -28.48 -32.11
C LEU A 78 8.64 -27.96 -31.92
N ASP A 79 9.24 -27.50 -33.02
CA ASP A 79 10.57 -26.90 -33.04
C ASP A 79 10.59 -25.64 -33.93
N GLY A 80 11.76 -25.04 -34.04
CA GLY A 80 11.99 -23.91 -34.94
C GLY A 80 11.08 -22.70 -34.70
N GLU A 81 10.59 -22.12 -35.80
CA GLU A 81 9.85 -20.86 -35.82
C GLU A 81 8.50 -20.96 -35.09
N ASP A 82 7.79 -22.09 -35.23
CA ASP A 82 6.48 -22.25 -34.61
C ASP A 82 6.56 -22.28 -33.09
N ARG A 83 7.57 -22.96 -32.52
CA ARG A 83 7.78 -22.94 -31.06
C ARG A 83 8.22 -21.56 -30.57
N MET A 84 9.06 -20.88 -31.34
CA MET A 84 9.51 -19.51 -31.03
C MET A 84 8.34 -18.52 -30.99
N PHE A 85 7.33 -18.68 -31.85
CA PHE A 85 6.12 -17.85 -31.83
C PHE A 85 5.40 -17.93 -30.48
N TYR A 86 5.14 -19.13 -29.95
CA TYR A 86 4.45 -19.27 -28.66
C TYR A 86 5.31 -18.83 -27.47
N LEU A 87 6.63 -19.02 -27.53
CA LEU A 87 7.55 -18.50 -26.52
C LEU A 87 7.56 -16.95 -26.51
N ALA A 88 7.47 -16.32 -27.68
CA ALA A 88 7.33 -14.87 -27.78
C ALA A 88 6.00 -14.37 -27.21
N LEU A 89 4.91 -15.12 -27.40
CA LEU A 89 3.62 -14.84 -26.76
C LEU A 89 3.70 -14.96 -25.23
N GLU A 90 4.30 -16.03 -24.70
CA GLU A 90 4.55 -16.19 -23.26
C GLU A 90 5.38 -15.03 -22.69
N SER A 91 6.45 -14.62 -23.38
CA SER A 91 7.26 -13.47 -22.96
C SER A 91 6.43 -12.18 -22.89
N SER A 92 5.62 -11.91 -23.92
CA SER A 92 4.74 -10.74 -23.96
C SER A 92 3.67 -10.78 -22.86
N ASP A 93 3.16 -11.96 -22.56
CA ASP A 93 2.16 -12.21 -21.53
C ASP A 93 2.73 -12.01 -20.11
N ARG A 94 3.97 -12.46 -19.87
CA ARG A 94 4.75 -12.14 -18.66
C ARG A 94 4.98 -10.65 -18.50
N GLU A 95 5.33 -9.94 -19.57
CA GLU A 95 5.48 -8.47 -19.52
C GLU A 95 4.17 -7.75 -19.18
N ARG A 96 3.04 -8.19 -19.74
CA ARG A 96 1.71 -7.68 -19.36
C ARG A 96 1.47 -7.91 -17.87
N TYR A 97 1.66 -9.14 -17.39
CA TYR A 97 1.43 -9.49 -15.99
C TYR A 97 2.31 -8.64 -15.04
N GLN A 98 3.59 -8.49 -15.35
CA GLN A 98 4.52 -7.64 -14.61
C GLN A 98 4.02 -6.19 -14.51
N LYS A 99 3.53 -5.62 -15.61
CA LYS A 99 2.95 -4.26 -15.64
C LYS A 99 1.68 -4.17 -14.77
N GLU A 100 0.79 -5.14 -14.86
CA GLU A 100 -0.44 -5.19 -14.06
C GLU A 100 -0.14 -5.32 -12.57
N VAL A 101 0.80 -6.19 -12.18
CA VAL A 101 1.26 -6.32 -10.79
C VAL A 101 1.85 -5.01 -10.29
N ASN A 102 2.67 -4.33 -11.09
CA ASN A 102 3.23 -3.03 -10.71
C ASN A 102 2.12 -2.00 -10.48
N LEU A 103 1.19 -1.84 -11.43
CA LEU A 103 0.06 -0.93 -11.29
C LEU A 103 -0.82 -1.25 -10.08
N LEU A 104 -1.07 -2.53 -9.81
CA LEU A 104 -1.78 -2.98 -8.62
C LEU A 104 -1.04 -2.51 -7.37
N THR A 105 0.24 -2.81 -7.26
CA THR A 105 1.04 -2.47 -6.08
C THR A 105 1.16 -0.96 -5.89
N ASP A 106 1.27 -0.18 -6.96
CA ASP A 106 1.34 1.29 -6.86
C ASP A 106 0.03 1.88 -6.35
N ARG A 107 -1.12 1.33 -6.75
CA ARG A 107 -2.43 1.71 -6.17
C ARG A 107 -2.52 1.35 -4.70
N LEU A 108 -1.90 0.23 -4.30
CA LEU A 108 -1.77 -0.17 -2.92
C LEU A 108 -0.70 0.62 -2.15
N MET A 109 0.10 1.50 -2.77
CA MET A 109 1.09 2.30 -2.04
C MET A 109 0.55 3.59 -1.44
N ALA A 110 -0.72 3.95 -1.68
CA ALA A 110 -1.29 5.19 -1.15
C ALA A 110 -1.30 5.18 0.39
N SER A 111 -0.30 5.82 1.00
CA SER A 111 -0.21 6.01 2.45
C SER A 111 -1.11 7.16 2.89
N LYS A 112 -1.80 6.98 4.01
CA LYS A 112 -2.57 8.05 4.65
C LYS A 112 -1.64 9.16 5.14
N SER A 113 -2.03 10.41 4.96
CA SER A 113 -1.34 11.55 5.57
C SER A 113 -1.65 11.65 7.06
N ALA A 114 -0.85 12.45 7.78
CA ALA A 114 -1.11 12.78 9.18
C ALA A 114 -2.54 13.30 9.42
N TYR A 115 -3.04 14.15 8.50
CA TYR A 115 -4.38 14.70 8.57
C TYR A 115 -5.46 13.66 8.29
N ASP A 116 -5.22 12.71 7.37
CA ASP A 116 -6.16 11.61 7.10
C ASP A 116 -6.34 10.73 8.34
N LEU A 117 -5.23 10.39 9.02
CA LEU A 117 -5.26 9.61 10.26
C LEU A 117 -5.96 10.35 11.39
N TYR A 118 -5.72 11.66 11.51
CA TYR A 118 -6.45 12.51 12.45
C TYR A 118 -7.95 12.49 12.15
N CYS A 119 -8.33 12.67 10.88
CA CYS A 119 -9.72 12.69 10.47
C CYS A 119 -10.43 11.37 10.73
N GLU A 120 -9.80 10.23 10.46
CA GLU A 120 -10.38 8.91 10.71
C GLU A 120 -10.69 8.70 12.19
N LYS A 121 -9.77 9.13 13.07
CA LYS A 121 -9.95 9.01 14.52
C LYS A 121 -11.02 9.96 15.06
N GLU A 122 -10.96 11.24 14.69
CA GLU A 122 -11.82 12.27 15.26
C GLU A 122 -13.21 12.34 14.63
N ARG A 123 -13.39 11.78 13.42
CA ARG A 123 -14.70 11.76 12.73
C ARG A 123 -15.77 11.10 13.59
N ILE A 124 -15.44 9.99 14.27
CA ILE A 124 -16.40 9.27 15.13
C ILE A 124 -16.86 10.18 16.28
N ASN A 125 -15.92 10.83 16.97
CA ASN A 125 -16.22 11.76 18.06
C ASN A 125 -17.12 12.91 17.57
N ILE A 126 -16.82 13.48 16.40
CA ILE A 126 -17.62 14.59 15.85
C ILE A 126 -19.02 14.13 15.45
N MET A 127 -19.17 12.92 14.90
CA MET A 127 -20.49 12.37 14.56
C MET A 127 -21.34 12.15 15.81
N GLU A 128 -20.73 11.77 16.94
CA GLU A 128 -21.42 11.65 18.23
C GLU A 128 -21.79 13.01 18.82
N GLU A 129 -20.90 14.00 18.72
CA GLU A 129 -21.13 15.37 19.21
C GLU A 129 -22.13 16.16 18.35
N THR A 130 -22.20 15.85 17.05
CA THR A 130 -23.05 16.56 16.07
C THR A 130 -23.89 15.57 15.24
N PRO A 131 -24.83 14.85 15.89
CA PRO A 131 -25.63 13.84 15.20
C PRO A 131 -26.48 14.48 14.09
N GLY A 132 -26.44 13.88 12.90
CA GLY A 132 -27.16 14.38 11.72
C GLY A 132 -26.44 15.50 10.95
N ALA A 133 -25.22 15.89 11.35
CA ALA A 133 -24.39 16.78 10.55
C ALA A 133 -24.08 16.15 9.18
N SER A 134 -24.05 16.97 8.13
CA SER A 134 -23.64 16.53 6.79
C SER A 134 -22.13 16.23 6.77
N ASP A 135 -21.69 15.38 5.84
CA ASP A 135 -20.26 15.08 5.66
C ASP A 135 -19.42 16.34 5.40
N ILE A 136 -19.98 17.32 4.69
CA ILE A 136 -19.32 18.61 4.42
C ILE A 136 -19.13 19.39 5.73
N SER A 137 -20.15 19.38 6.60
CA SER A 137 -20.07 20.01 7.92
C SER A 137 -19.03 19.33 8.80
N ILE A 138 -19.00 17.99 8.82
CA ILE A 138 -18.02 17.21 9.58
C ILE A 138 -16.60 17.50 9.09
N ALA A 139 -16.38 17.52 7.77
CA ALA A 139 -15.07 17.82 7.19
C ALA A 139 -14.59 19.24 7.53
N THR A 140 -15.51 20.21 7.58
CA THR A 140 -15.20 21.59 7.97
C THR A 140 -14.80 21.67 9.45
N ILE A 141 -15.53 20.96 10.32
CA ILE A 141 -15.21 20.88 11.76
C ILE A 141 -13.85 20.21 11.99
N LEU A 142 -13.57 19.10 11.29
CA LEU A 142 -12.30 18.39 11.36
C LEU A 142 -11.12 19.29 10.96
N SER A 143 -11.25 20.02 9.86
CA SER A 143 -10.22 20.93 9.39
C SER A 143 -9.91 22.00 10.44
N ALA A 144 -10.94 22.65 10.98
CA ALA A 144 -10.77 23.65 12.03
C ALA A 144 -10.07 23.06 13.28
N ARG A 145 -10.54 21.90 13.77
CA ARG A 145 -9.95 21.25 14.96
C ARG A 145 -8.50 20.83 14.73
N TRP A 146 -8.13 20.42 13.51
CA TRP A 146 -6.74 20.09 13.18
C TRP A 146 -5.82 21.29 13.34
N PHE A 147 -6.21 22.46 12.81
CA PHE A 147 -5.44 23.70 12.95
C PHE A 147 -5.35 24.15 14.41
N ASP A 148 -6.42 23.97 15.18
CA ASP A 148 -6.47 24.35 16.60
C ASP A 148 -5.75 23.35 17.53
N SER A 149 -5.52 22.11 17.08
CA SER A 149 -4.92 21.04 17.91
C SER A 149 -3.46 21.29 18.31
N GLY A 150 -2.79 22.21 17.62
CA GLY A 150 -1.43 22.64 17.93
C GLY A 150 -0.33 21.67 17.46
N TYR A 151 0.90 22.17 17.47
CA TYR A 151 2.06 21.51 16.86
C TYR A 151 2.35 20.11 17.43
N ALA A 152 2.23 19.93 18.76
CA ALA A 152 2.54 18.65 19.39
C ALA A 152 1.63 17.51 18.90
N ASN A 153 0.35 17.79 18.69
CA ASN A 153 -0.60 16.82 18.17
C ASN A 153 -0.33 16.52 16.69
N GLN A 154 -0.01 17.55 15.91
CA GLN A 154 0.30 17.39 14.49
C GLN A 154 1.55 16.51 14.27
N VAL A 155 2.63 16.77 15.01
CA VAL A 155 3.87 15.96 14.96
C VAL A 155 3.61 14.50 15.34
N MET A 156 2.71 14.25 16.30
CA MET A 156 2.34 12.89 16.66
C MET A 156 1.70 12.15 15.48
N TYR A 157 0.78 12.79 14.75
CA TYR A 157 0.16 12.18 13.57
C TYR A 157 1.12 12.07 12.39
N GLU A 158 2.08 12.99 12.24
CA GLU A 158 3.17 12.86 11.26
C GLU A 158 4.00 11.60 11.53
N PHE A 159 4.39 11.36 12.78
CA PHE A 159 5.10 10.16 13.17
C PHE A 159 4.28 8.87 12.92
N LEU A 160 2.97 8.92 13.21
CA LEU A 160 2.08 7.79 12.92
C LEU A 160 1.96 7.52 11.42
N ALA A 161 1.81 8.57 10.61
CA ALA A 161 1.74 8.46 9.15
C ALA A 161 3.02 7.89 8.55
N GLU A 162 4.19 8.31 9.05
CA GLU A 162 5.48 7.74 8.63
C GLU A 162 5.58 6.25 8.96
N LYS A 163 5.19 5.86 10.18
CA LYS A 163 5.22 4.46 10.61
C LYS A 163 4.24 3.59 9.80
N GLU A 164 3.03 4.07 9.55
CA GLU A 164 2.04 3.38 8.74
C GLU A 164 2.48 3.27 7.28
N GLY A 165 3.02 4.35 6.72
CA GLY A 165 3.61 4.37 5.37
C GLY A 165 4.70 3.32 5.21
N ALA A 166 5.64 3.22 6.16
CA ALA A 166 6.70 2.22 6.14
C ALA A 166 6.16 0.78 6.22
N LEU A 167 5.13 0.53 7.04
CA LEU A 167 4.48 -0.78 7.12
C LEU A 167 3.79 -1.13 5.79
N HIS A 168 3.09 -0.16 5.21
CA HIS A 168 2.36 -0.35 3.97
C HIS A 168 3.30 -0.59 2.78
N GLU A 169 4.42 0.14 2.71
CA GLU A 169 5.48 -0.11 1.74
C GLU A 169 6.04 -1.53 1.88
N GLN A 170 6.33 -1.97 3.11
CA GLN A 170 6.81 -3.33 3.36
C GLN A 170 5.79 -4.39 2.91
N GLN A 171 4.50 -4.19 3.22
CA GLN A 171 3.43 -5.12 2.81
C GLN A 171 3.31 -5.19 1.29
N THR A 172 3.26 -4.03 0.64
CA THR A 172 3.15 -3.94 -0.82
C THR A 172 4.36 -4.55 -1.52
N ALA A 173 5.57 -4.38 -0.98
CA ALA A 173 6.77 -5.05 -1.49
C ALA A 173 6.67 -6.57 -1.39
N ARG A 174 6.14 -7.11 -0.27
CA ARG A 174 5.90 -8.56 -0.10
C ARG A 174 4.88 -9.09 -1.09
N ILE A 175 3.78 -8.37 -1.31
CA ILE A 175 2.74 -8.72 -2.28
C ILE A 175 3.34 -8.75 -3.69
N ARG A 176 4.09 -7.71 -4.06
CA ARG A 176 4.79 -7.61 -5.35
C ARG A 176 5.69 -8.82 -5.57
N SER A 177 6.56 -9.14 -4.62
CA SER A 177 7.46 -10.31 -4.71
C SER A 177 6.67 -11.60 -4.92
N ARG A 178 5.66 -11.88 -4.07
CA ARG A 178 4.90 -13.13 -4.12
C ARG A 178 4.09 -13.30 -5.41
N LEU A 179 3.62 -12.21 -6.02
CA LEU A 179 2.93 -12.25 -7.31
C LEU A 179 3.92 -12.52 -8.45
N LEU A 180 5.08 -11.87 -8.43
CA LEU A 180 6.09 -12.05 -9.47
C LEU A 180 6.82 -13.40 -9.40
N ASP A 181 6.90 -14.01 -8.22
CA ASP A 181 7.42 -15.38 -8.05
C ASP A 181 6.52 -16.45 -8.72
N GLN A 182 5.31 -16.09 -9.18
CA GLN A 182 4.41 -16.98 -9.94
C GLN A 182 4.67 -16.96 -11.46
N CYS A 183 5.59 -16.14 -11.94
CA CYS A 183 5.97 -15.99 -13.36
C CYS A 183 7.04 -17.00 -13.80
#